data_AF-A0A9Q9CYV3-F1
#
_entry.id   AF-A0A9Q9CYV3-F1
#
_cell.length_a   1.000
_cell.length_b   1.000
_cell.length_c   1.000
_cell.angle_alpha   90.00
_cell.angle_beta   90.00
_cell.angle_gamma   90.00
#
_symmetry.space_group_name_H-M   'P 1'
#
loop_
_entity.id
_entity.type
_entity.pdbx_description
1 polymer ?
#
loop_
_entity_poly.entity_id
_entity_poly.type
_entity_poly.pdbx_seq_one_letter_code
_entity_poly.pdbx_strand_id
1 'polypeptide(L)'
;MGVTVCANGLSVVHKGSGGEANATLPDVCLTTVGNSVVPIPYGNNAKSADLVGGTTTVSMDGGNSIAIKGSKFAASTGDAGGDKKGVSSGTIESEAEFISASPTVTMEGIGVCRLTDQMTMNMANTMCLGGVQNPSVSVTEDQEGTYTLELTCKYPNGQPYANAPFELRESGGGPIGAGVLDATGCGTVSGLPLKECILVLKETADTYTPNATLPENAPTETYEDSHDFCTFVAGRRAPFWEDKVGVANDWGILLSPSFSDDDFKAMVYEQSRILSPHVVSKNHSNDFSESFVSSLFHIQEDLESLEKYESLLELLFEKVHENGDILRILFQADLLDPPSELLAKLRLLGSGNTIQHLQLVLWTLINQQLCGFIDDLIAALDMRLEFIQAQAEARSLTAVQEGVQGYRDGMKVMSRALPDVFSEILTQTNDKLLTISGMAIGTIVNVTGQSGFATNSGEINAVVYTKTNNLNRPSFIVFDDVFSD
;
A
#
# COMPACT_ATOMS: atom_id res chain seq x y z
N MET A 1 -10.78 41.15 -35.02
CA MET A 1 -9.81 40.05 -35.09
C MET A 1 -10.26 39.00 -34.08
N GLY A 2 -9.89 37.73 -34.26
CA GLY A 2 -10.14 36.73 -33.23
C GLY A 2 -9.30 37.03 -31.99
N VAL A 3 -9.80 36.66 -30.81
CA VAL A 3 -8.99 36.61 -29.59
C VAL A 3 -8.25 35.27 -29.64
N THR A 4 -6.93 35.27 -29.53
CA THR A 4 -6.13 34.03 -29.70
C THR A 4 -5.41 33.57 -28.43
N VAL A 5 -5.36 34.42 -27.40
CA VAL A 5 -4.60 34.15 -26.17
C VAL A 5 -5.54 34.12 -24.96
N CYS A 6 -5.34 33.11 -24.11
CA CYS A 6 -5.97 33.02 -22.80
C CYS A 6 -4.94 33.09 -21.67
N ALA A 7 -5.40 33.49 -20.49
CA ALA A 7 -4.66 33.45 -19.25
C ALA A 7 -5.56 32.79 -18.20
N ASN A 8 -5.06 31.72 -17.55
CA ASN A 8 -5.83 30.92 -16.58
C ASN A 8 -7.17 30.40 -17.15
N GLY A 9 -7.19 29.98 -18.41
CA GLY A 9 -8.40 29.50 -19.08
C GLY A 9 -9.43 30.57 -19.45
N LEU A 10 -9.13 31.86 -19.22
CA LEU A 10 -9.99 33.00 -19.56
C LEU A 10 -9.33 33.84 -20.65
N SER A 11 -10.11 34.30 -21.64
CA SER A 11 -9.54 35.05 -22.76
C SER A 11 -8.99 36.40 -22.31
N VAL A 12 -7.81 36.77 -22.80
CA VAL A 12 -7.16 38.05 -22.46
C VAL A 12 -7.91 39.20 -23.11
N VAL A 13 -8.11 40.30 -22.37
CA VAL A 13 -8.75 41.51 -22.88
C VAL A 13 -7.69 42.43 -23.44
N HIS A 14 -7.87 42.87 -24.68
CA HIS A 14 -6.99 43.82 -25.36
C HIS A 14 -7.84 44.75 -26.23
N LYS A 15 -7.27 45.85 -26.71
CA LYS A 15 -8.02 46.90 -27.43
C LYS A 15 -8.87 46.41 -28.61
N GLY A 16 -8.45 45.33 -29.26
CA GLY A 16 -9.11 44.73 -30.42
C GLY A 16 -9.92 43.47 -30.11
N SER A 17 -10.10 43.10 -28.83
CA SER A 17 -10.68 41.81 -28.43
C SER A 17 -12.21 41.77 -28.59
N GLY A 18 -12.85 42.94 -28.72
CA GLY A 18 -14.30 43.03 -28.80
C GLY A 18 -15.00 42.81 -27.46
N GLY A 19 -14.27 42.88 -26.34
CA GLY A 19 -14.85 42.77 -25.02
C GLY A 19 -15.77 43.93 -24.66
N GLU A 20 -16.85 43.63 -23.93
CA GLU A 20 -17.89 44.55 -23.49
C GLU A 20 -18.18 44.35 -21.99
N ALA A 21 -18.15 45.44 -21.23
CA ALA A 21 -18.54 45.48 -19.82
C ALA A 21 -19.94 46.08 -19.70
N ASN A 22 -20.86 45.35 -19.07
CA ASN A 22 -22.24 45.77 -18.88
C ASN A 22 -22.55 45.93 -17.39
N ALA A 23 -23.31 46.96 -17.03
CA ALA A 23 -23.67 47.25 -15.65
C ALA A 23 -24.51 46.12 -15.09
N THR A 24 -24.01 45.51 -14.00
CA THR A 24 -24.79 44.53 -13.24
C THR A 24 -25.50 45.19 -12.07
N LEU A 25 -25.01 46.35 -11.61
CA LEU A 25 -25.69 47.18 -10.62
C LEU A 25 -26.40 48.36 -11.32
N PRO A 26 -27.52 48.85 -10.77
CA PRO A 26 -28.21 50.00 -11.35
C PRO A 26 -27.32 51.26 -11.35
N ASP A 27 -27.15 51.89 -12.50
CA ASP A 27 -26.43 53.16 -12.62
C ASP A 27 -27.34 54.34 -12.28
N VAL A 28 -27.42 54.68 -10.99
CA VAL A 28 -28.38 55.68 -10.52
C VAL A 28 -27.83 57.09 -10.78
N CYS A 29 -28.49 57.82 -11.67
CA CYS A 29 -28.22 59.23 -11.95
C CYS A 29 -29.38 60.11 -11.49
N LEU A 30 -29.06 61.35 -11.12
CA LEU A 30 -30.07 62.36 -10.85
C LEU A 30 -30.62 62.89 -12.18
N THR A 31 -31.94 62.87 -12.30
CA THR A 31 -32.65 63.24 -13.53
C THR A 31 -33.78 64.22 -13.25
N THR A 32 -33.89 65.25 -14.07
CA THR A 32 -34.99 66.21 -14.04
C THR A 32 -36.27 65.58 -14.62
N VAL A 33 -37.30 65.43 -13.79
CA VAL A 33 -38.64 64.97 -14.17
C VAL A 33 -39.66 66.04 -13.80
N GLY A 34 -40.12 66.79 -14.80
CA GLY A 34 -40.96 67.98 -14.58
C GLY A 34 -40.22 69.03 -13.76
N ASN A 35 -40.74 69.37 -12.58
CA ASN A 35 -40.13 70.34 -11.66
C ASN A 35 -39.24 69.70 -10.58
N SER A 36 -39.08 68.37 -10.56
CA SER A 36 -38.34 67.64 -9.54
C SER A 36 -37.06 67.03 -10.10
N VAL A 37 -36.03 66.89 -9.26
CA VAL A 37 -34.83 66.07 -9.55
C VAL A 37 -34.95 64.79 -8.74
N VAL A 38 -34.96 63.64 -9.42
CA VAL A 38 -35.14 62.32 -8.81
C VAL A 38 -34.05 61.34 -9.27
N PRO A 39 -33.64 60.38 -8.42
CA PRO A 39 -32.70 59.33 -8.80
C PRO A 39 -33.38 58.30 -9.73
N ILE A 40 -32.83 58.09 -10.93
CA ILE A 40 -33.31 57.11 -11.91
C ILE A 40 -32.16 56.15 -12.28
N PRO A 41 -32.40 54.83 -12.28
CA PRO A 41 -31.40 53.86 -12.74
C PRO A 41 -31.32 53.83 -14.28
N TYR A 42 -30.10 53.91 -14.80
CA TYR A 42 -29.77 53.76 -16.22
C TYR A 42 -29.00 52.45 -16.47
N GLY A 43 -29.03 51.99 -17.71
CA GLY A 43 -28.08 50.98 -18.18
C GLY A 43 -26.73 51.64 -18.46
N ASN A 44 -25.64 50.91 -18.28
CA ASN A 44 -24.30 51.41 -18.61
C ASN A 44 -23.48 50.30 -19.30
N ASN A 45 -22.80 50.63 -20.40
CA ASN A 45 -21.96 49.74 -21.19
C ASN A 45 -20.63 50.42 -21.54
N ALA A 46 -19.52 49.69 -21.43
CA ALA A 46 -18.20 50.13 -21.85
C ALA A 46 -17.53 49.08 -22.75
N LYS A 47 -16.64 49.52 -23.65
CA LYS A 47 -16.05 48.65 -24.68
C LYS A 47 -14.53 48.66 -24.66
N SER A 48 -13.95 47.48 -24.89
CA SER A 48 -12.50 47.29 -25.02
C SER A 48 -11.84 48.11 -26.13
N ALA A 49 -12.60 48.53 -27.15
CA ALA A 49 -12.11 49.43 -28.20
C ALA A 49 -11.60 50.77 -27.65
N ASP A 50 -12.13 51.20 -26.50
CA ASP A 50 -11.77 52.44 -25.83
C ASP A 50 -10.70 52.23 -24.74
N LEU A 51 -9.98 51.10 -24.77
CA LEU A 51 -8.92 50.80 -23.82
C LEU A 51 -7.84 51.89 -23.80
N VAL A 52 -7.59 52.41 -22.60
CA VAL A 52 -6.51 53.34 -22.24
C VAL A 52 -5.79 52.84 -20.99
N GLY A 53 -4.51 53.21 -20.85
CA GLY A 53 -3.67 52.72 -19.75
C GLY A 53 -3.39 51.22 -19.81
N GLY A 54 -3.42 50.62 -21.00
CA GLY A 54 -2.95 49.26 -21.26
C GLY A 54 -1.43 49.20 -21.46
N THR A 55 -0.93 48.03 -21.87
CA THR A 55 0.51 47.79 -22.12
C THR A 55 1.08 48.68 -23.23
N THR A 56 2.38 48.96 -23.17
CA THR A 56 3.10 49.83 -24.14
C THR A 56 4.24 49.14 -24.90
N THR A 57 4.84 48.12 -24.28
CA THR A 57 5.98 47.34 -24.81
C THR A 57 5.57 45.98 -25.35
N VAL A 58 4.41 45.46 -24.90
CA VAL A 58 3.84 44.19 -25.35
C VAL A 58 2.48 44.44 -26.01
N SER A 59 2.20 43.72 -27.09
CA SER A 59 0.95 43.83 -27.84
C SER A 59 0.42 42.45 -28.21
N MET A 60 -0.88 42.34 -28.43
CA MET A 60 -1.57 41.08 -28.73
C MET A 60 -2.50 41.23 -29.93
N ASP A 61 -2.72 40.15 -30.68
CA ASP A 61 -3.71 40.05 -31.76
C ASP A 61 -3.72 41.26 -32.71
N GLY A 62 -2.69 41.36 -33.54
CA GLY A 62 -2.56 42.44 -34.53
C GLY A 62 -2.08 43.77 -33.93
N GLY A 63 -1.24 43.72 -32.89
CA GLY A 63 -0.58 44.90 -32.33
C GLY A 63 -1.41 45.70 -31.32
N ASN A 64 -2.49 45.11 -30.77
CA ASN A 64 -3.33 45.80 -29.81
C ASN A 64 -2.69 45.85 -28.42
N SER A 65 -2.85 46.99 -27.75
CA SER A 65 -2.50 47.15 -26.32
C SER A 65 -3.37 46.23 -25.46
N ILE A 66 -2.76 45.61 -24.45
CA ILE A 66 -3.35 44.60 -23.57
C ILE A 66 -3.83 45.27 -22.28
N ALA A 67 -5.02 44.90 -21.81
CA ALA A 67 -5.53 45.41 -20.53
C ALA A 67 -4.78 44.75 -19.36
N ILE A 68 -4.30 45.57 -18.45
CA ILE A 68 -3.62 45.16 -17.21
C ILE A 68 -4.31 45.83 -16.03
N LYS A 69 -4.08 45.36 -14.81
CA LYS A 69 -4.73 45.91 -13.62
C LYS A 69 -4.54 47.43 -13.53
N GLY A 70 -5.64 48.18 -13.42
CA GLY A 70 -5.66 49.65 -13.45
C GLY A 70 -5.89 50.28 -14.84
N SER A 71 -5.94 49.48 -15.91
CA SER A 71 -6.40 49.96 -17.22
C SER A 71 -7.87 50.36 -17.18
N LYS A 72 -8.26 51.24 -18.12
CA LYS A 72 -9.62 51.80 -18.22
C LYS A 72 -10.16 51.65 -19.63
N PHE A 73 -11.48 51.56 -19.76
CA PHE A 73 -12.17 51.96 -20.99
C PHE A 73 -12.54 53.44 -20.83
N ALA A 74 -12.09 54.27 -21.77
CA ALA A 74 -12.11 55.72 -21.62
C ALA A 74 -13.52 56.32 -21.47
N ALA A 75 -14.53 55.64 -22.01
CA ALA A 75 -15.92 56.02 -21.89
C ALA A 75 -16.80 54.78 -21.61
N SER A 76 -17.82 55.00 -20.80
CA SER A 76 -18.97 54.11 -20.63
C SER A 76 -20.21 54.87 -21.12
N THR A 77 -21.29 54.20 -21.52
CA THR A 77 -22.43 54.85 -22.20
C THR A 77 -23.76 54.24 -21.78
N GLY A 78 -24.85 55.04 -21.88
CA GLY A 78 -26.22 54.60 -21.56
C GLY A 78 -26.91 55.40 -20.45
N ASP A 79 -26.16 56.24 -19.74
CA ASP A 79 -26.59 57.10 -18.63
C ASP A 79 -26.72 58.58 -19.01
N ALA A 80 -26.59 58.92 -20.30
CA ALA A 80 -26.71 60.30 -20.81
C ALA A 80 -28.04 61.01 -20.46
N GLY A 81 -29.09 60.26 -20.13
CA GLY A 81 -30.37 60.81 -19.69
C GLY A 81 -30.35 61.41 -18.28
N GLY A 82 -29.33 61.12 -17.47
CA GLY A 82 -29.13 61.69 -16.14
C GLY A 82 -28.54 63.10 -16.20
N ASP A 83 -29.35 64.11 -16.52
CA ASP A 83 -28.90 65.50 -16.73
C ASP A 83 -28.27 66.16 -15.48
N LYS A 84 -28.52 65.60 -14.29
CA LYS A 84 -27.88 66.00 -13.02
C LYS A 84 -26.80 65.01 -12.54
N LYS A 85 -26.42 64.07 -13.41
CA LYS A 85 -25.28 63.15 -13.29
C LYS A 85 -25.41 62.06 -12.22
N GLY A 86 -24.44 61.14 -12.19
CA GLY A 86 -24.37 60.02 -11.25
C GLY A 86 -24.41 60.48 -9.79
N VAL A 87 -25.22 59.80 -8.97
CA VAL A 87 -25.40 60.13 -7.54
C VAL A 87 -24.09 60.04 -6.77
N SER A 88 -23.25 59.06 -7.09
CA SER A 88 -21.98 58.81 -6.41
C SER A 88 -20.82 59.47 -7.14
N SER A 89 -20.78 59.40 -8.47
CA SER A 89 -19.65 59.87 -9.26
C SER A 89 -19.69 61.36 -9.61
N GLY A 90 -20.88 61.96 -9.68
CA GLY A 90 -21.04 63.31 -10.22
C GLY A 90 -20.69 63.41 -11.72
N THR A 91 -20.72 62.29 -12.43
CA THR A 91 -20.40 62.18 -13.87
C THR A 91 -21.48 61.44 -14.66
N ILE A 92 -21.45 61.58 -15.98
CA ILE A 92 -22.14 60.70 -16.92
C ILE A 92 -21.14 60.25 -17.98
N GLU A 93 -21.37 59.08 -18.56
CA GLU A 93 -20.58 58.54 -19.67
C GLU A 93 -19.05 58.52 -19.43
N SER A 94 -18.63 58.39 -18.17
CA SER A 94 -17.20 58.45 -17.76
C SER A 94 -16.55 57.06 -17.73
N GLU A 95 -15.29 56.96 -17.31
CA GLU A 95 -14.51 55.74 -17.51
C GLU A 95 -15.07 54.50 -16.81
N ALA A 96 -14.69 53.33 -17.34
CA ALA A 96 -14.80 52.05 -16.66
C ALA A 96 -13.40 51.51 -16.31
N GLU A 97 -13.12 51.21 -15.05
CA GLU A 97 -11.78 50.80 -14.59
C GLU A 97 -11.76 49.35 -14.09
N PHE A 98 -10.74 48.59 -14.46
CA PHE A 98 -10.56 47.21 -13.99
C PHE A 98 -10.23 47.13 -12.50
N ILE A 99 -11.01 46.34 -11.78
CA ILE A 99 -10.87 46.07 -10.34
C ILE A 99 -10.03 44.80 -10.12
N SER A 100 -10.33 43.74 -10.89
CA SER A 100 -9.65 42.45 -10.81
C SER A 100 -8.78 42.18 -12.04
N ALA A 101 -7.83 41.26 -11.90
CA ALA A 101 -6.93 40.79 -12.95
C ALA A 101 -6.38 39.40 -12.58
N SER A 102 -5.61 38.78 -13.47
CA SER A 102 -4.92 37.51 -13.21
C SER A 102 -3.96 37.60 -12.01
N PRO A 103 -3.98 36.59 -11.11
CA PRO A 103 -3.04 36.50 -9.99
C PRO A 103 -1.68 35.90 -10.38
N THR A 104 -1.57 35.21 -11.52
CA THR A 104 -0.35 34.46 -11.89
C THR A 104 0.22 34.82 -13.26
N VAL A 105 -0.58 35.42 -14.15
CA VAL A 105 -0.12 35.85 -15.47
C VAL A 105 0.01 37.35 -15.48
N THR A 106 1.22 37.84 -15.75
CA THR A 106 1.53 39.28 -15.77
C THR A 106 2.05 39.70 -17.14
N MET A 107 1.73 40.94 -17.52
CA MET A 107 2.29 41.64 -18.67
C MET A 107 2.89 42.93 -18.14
N GLU A 108 4.14 43.22 -18.49
CA GLU A 108 4.89 44.37 -17.93
C GLU A 108 4.96 44.35 -16.39
N GLY A 109 4.93 43.15 -15.79
CA GLY A 109 4.96 42.96 -14.32
C GLY A 109 3.63 43.22 -13.62
N ILE A 110 2.56 43.52 -14.35
CA ILE A 110 1.22 43.79 -13.81
C ILE A 110 0.25 42.70 -14.27
N GLY A 111 -0.65 42.26 -13.39
CA GLY A 111 -1.63 41.21 -13.70
C GLY A 111 -2.49 41.56 -14.92
N VAL A 112 -2.66 40.62 -15.84
CA VAL A 112 -3.44 40.81 -17.07
C VAL A 112 -4.94 40.71 -16.81
N CYS A 113 -5.74 41.61 -17.41
CA CYS A 113 -7.20 41.57 -17.32
C CYS A 113 -7.78 40.61 -18.37
N ARG A 114 -8.78 39.84 -17.96
CA ARG A 114 -9.34 38.72 -18.72
C ARG A 114 -10.87 38.78 -18.75
N LEU A 115 -11.48 37.90 -19.54
CA LEU A 115 -12.89 37.55 -19.43
C LEU A 115 -13.26 37.36 -17.95
N THR A 116 -14.43 37.89 -17.56
CA THR A 116 -14.99 37.93 -16.19
C THR A 116 -14.25 38.79 -15.16
N ASP A 117 -13.15 39.47 -15.52
CA ASP A 117 -12.55 40.44 -14.61
C ASP A 117 -13.47 41.67 -14.43
N GLN A 118 -13.67 42.06 -13.16
CA GLN A 118 -14.65 43.04 -12.72
C GLN A 118 -14.22 44.47 -13.03
N MET A 119 -15.18 45.35 -13.26
CA MET A 119 -14.92 46.76 -13.54
C MET A 119 -15.84 47.70 -12.75
N THR A 120 -15.34 48.87 -12.35
CA THR A 120 -16.19 50.03 -12.06
C THR A 120 -16.66 50.65 -13.37
N MET A 121 -17.74 51.42 -13.35
CA MET A 121 -18.18 52.18 -14.52
C MET A 121 -18.77 53.54 -14.13
N ASN A 122 -18.72 54.49 -15.07
CA ASN A 122 -19.05 55.90 -14.86
C ASN A 122 -18.36 56.46 -13.61
N MET A 123 -17.03 56.34 -13.55
CA MET A 123 -16.21 56.78 -12.40
C MET A 123 -16.74 56.20 -11.06
N ALA A 124 -17.02 54.90 -11.06
CA ALA A 124 -17.56 54.13 -9.94
C ALA A 124 -18.96 54.55 -9.44
N ASN A 125 -19.78 55.16 -10.30
CA ASN A 125 -21.22 55.31 -10.01
C ASN A 125 -21.95 53.96 -9.98
N THR A 126 -21.48 53.03 -10.83
CA THR A 126 -21.97 51.65 -10.90
C THR A 126 -20.81 50.67 -11.10
N MET A 127 -21.13 49.38 -11.11
CA MET A 127 -20.15 48.30 -11.28
C MET A 127 -20.63 47.21 -12.23
N CYS A 128 -19.67 46.63 -12.95
CA CYS A 128 -19.76 45.39 -13.70
C CYS A 128 -19.17 44.25 -12.86
N LEU A 129 -19.96 43.70 -11.95
CA LEU A 129 -19.54 42.60 -11.06
C LEU A 129 -19.56 41.23 -11.75
N GLY A 130 -20.33 41.10 -12.82
CA GLY A 130 -20.27 39.94 -13.73
C GLY A 130 -19.02 39.94 -14.62
N GLY A 131 -18.24 41.03 -14.57
CA GLY A 131 -17.00 41.21 -15.30
C GLY A 131 -17.17 41.43 -16.80
N VAL A 132 -16.10 41.91 -17.42
CA VAL A 132 -16.06 42.14 -18.86
C VAL A 132 -16.30 40.84 -19.61
N GLN A 133 -17.23 40.87 -20.56
CA GLN A 133 -17.48 39.75 -21.47
C GLN A 133 -16.51 39.87 -22.64
N ASN A 134 -15.95 38.77 -23.10
CA ASN A 134 -14.96 38.72 -24.16
C ASN A 134 -15.13 37.40 -24.93
N PRO A 135 -14.84 37.34 -26.25
CA PRO A 135 -14.90 36.08 -26.98
C PRO A 135 -14.08 34.99 -26.28
N SER A 136 -14.59 33.76 -26.21
CA SER A 136 -13.86 32.64 -25.65
C SER A 136 -12.70 32.24 -26.54
N VAL A 137 -11.60 31.81 -25.93
CA VAL A 137 -10.47 31.19 -26.60
C VAL A 137 -10.49 29.71 -26.25
N SER A 138 -10.52 28.86 -27.26
CA SER A 138 -10.25 27.43 -27.12
C SER A 138 -8.89 27.16 -27.74
N VAL A 139 -7.92 26.74 -26.92
CA VAL A 139 -6.66 26.19 -27.42
C VAL A 139 -6.97 24.76 -27.89
N THR A 140 -6.61 24.41 -29.12
CA THR A 140 -6.72 23.02 -29.58
C THR A 140 -5.58 22.18 -28.99
N GLU A 141 -5.78 20.88 -28.77
CA GLU A 141 -4.72 19.98 -28.25
C GLU A 141 -3.40 20.12 -29.05
N ASP A 142 -3.48 20.36 -30.36
CA ASP A 142 -2.33 20.58 -31.25
C ASP A 142 -1.48 21.82 -30.92
N GLN A 143 -2.07 22.84 -30.28
CA GLN A 143 -1.38 24.09 -29.93
C GLN A 143 -0.75 24.05 -28.53
N GLU A 144 -1.21 23.14 -27.67
CA GLU A 144 -0.75 23.00 -26.28
C GLU A 144 0.54 22.17 -26.15
N GLY A 145 0.89 21.43 -27.20
CA GLY A 145 2.11 20.62 -27.27
C GLY A 145 1.98 19.29 -26.53
N THR A 146 3.09 18.55 -26.46
CA THR A 146 3.16 17.26 -25.74
C THR A 146 4.12 17.34 -24.57
N TYR A 147 3.87 16.50 -23.57
CA TYR A 147 4.64 16.44 -22.34
C TYR A 147 5.43 15.14 -22.25
N THR A 148 6.53 15.20 -21.51
CA THR A 148 7.31 14.02 -21.12
C THR A 148 7.23 13.88 -19.62
N LEU A 149 7.01 12.64 -19.18
CA LEU A 149 6.90 12.28 -17.78
C LEU A 149 7.98 11.27 -17.43
N GLU A 150 8.77 11.61 -16.43
CA GLU A 150 9.74 10.72 -15.82
C GLU A 150 9.12 10.10 -14.56
N LEU A 151 9.25 8.79 -14.42
CA LEU A 151 8.68 7.99 -13.36
C LEU A 151 9.80 7.28 -12.62
N THR A 152 9.78 7.33 -11.30
CA THR A 152 10.63 6.51 -10.43
C THR A 152 9.74 5.69 -9.50
N CYS A 153 9.97 4.39 -9.39
CA CYS A 153 9.27 3.52 -8.46
C CYS A 153 10.21 2.67 -7.61
N LYS A 154 9.90 2.61 -6.31
CA LYS A 154 10.70 1.88 -5.32
C LYS A 154 9.82 1.09 -4.36
N TYR A 155 10.40 0.05 -3.77
CA TYR A 155 9.88 -0.56 -2.56
C TYR A 155 10.05 0.39 -1.36
N PRO A 156 9.27 0.24 -0.28
CA PRO A 156 9.41 1.06 0.93
C PRO A 156 10.79 1.01 1.58
N ASN A 157 11.53 -0.09 1.40
CA ASN A 157 12.91 -0.24 1.88
C ASN A 157 13.94 0.52 1.00
N GLY A 158 13.49 1.22 -0.05
CA GLY A 158 14.32 2.00 -0.97
C GLY A 158 14.87 1.22 -2.17
N GLN A 159 14.68 -0.10 -2.24
CA GLN A 159 15.09 -0.90 -3.40
C GLN A 159 14.29 -0.51 -4.65
N PRO A 160 14.89 -0.57 -5.85
CA PRO A 160 14.20 -0.22 -7.09
C PRO A 160 13.09 -1.23 -7.43
N TYR A 161 11.95 -0.75 -7.93
CA TYR A 161 10.93 -1.62 -8.52
C TYR A 161 11.23 -1.81 -10.02
N ALA A 162 12.18 -2.69 -10.32
CA ALA A 162 12.73 -2.87 -11.66
C ALA A 162 11.81 -3.65 -12.61
N ASN A 163 12.00 -3.45 -13.92
CA ASN A 163 11.44 -4.28 -15.00
C ASN A 163 9.92 -4.42 -14.98
N ALA A 164 9.21 -3.50 -14.33
CA ALA A 164 7.78 -3.55 -14.17
C ALA A 164 7.07 -2.76 -15.27
N PRO A 165 6.11 -3.36 -15.99
CA PRO A 165 5.25 -2.61 -16.89
C PRO A 165 4.36 -1.64 -16.11
N PHE A 166 4.10 -0.48 -16.69
CA PHE A 166 3.17 0.49 -16.14
C PHE A 166 2.29 1.12 -17.22
N GLU A 167 1.12 1.59 -16.79
CA GLU A 167 0.18 2.33 -17.61
C GLU A 167 -0.19 3.64 -16.94
N LEU A 168 -0.31 4.69 -17.73
CA LEU A 168 -0.94 5.96 -17.35
C LEU A 168 -2.38 5.93 -17.86
N ARG A 169 -3.34 6.14 -16.97
CA ARG A 169 -4.77 6.12 -17.30
C ARG A 169 -5.47 7.39 -16.86
N GLU A 170 -6.52 7.79 -17.56
CA GLU A 170 -7.41 8.87 -17.14
C GLU A 170 -8.18 8.48 -15.87
N SER A 171 -8.72 9.47 -15.15
CA SER A 171 -9.65 9.23 -14.03
C SER A 171 -10.89 8.41 -14.44
N GLY A 172 -11.26 8.44 -15.72
CA GLY A 172 -12.33 7.61 -16.32
C GLY A 172 -11.87 6.23 -16.83
N GLY A 173 -10.58 5.89 -16.68
CA GLY A 173 -10.01 4.57 -17.02
C GLY A 173 -9.41 4.41 -18.41
N GLY A 174 -9.50 5.43 -19.29
CA GLY A 174 -8.93 5.39 -20.64
C GLY A 174 -7.39 5.42 -20.63
N PRO A 175 -6.70 4.66 -21.50
CA PRO A 175 -5.23 4.66 -21.54
C PRO A 175 -4.70 5.95 -22.15
N ILE A 176 -3.62 6.48 -21.56
CA ILE A 176 -2.94 7.71 -22.00
C ILE A 176 -1.54 7.38 -22.51
N GLY A 177 -0.83 6.51 -21.80
CA GLY A 177 0.53 6.09 -22.12
C GLY A 177 0.90 4.83 -21.37
N ALA A 178 1.99 4.20 -21.78
CA ALA A 178 2.50 3.00 -21.12
C ALA A 178 4.02 2.93 -21.29
N GLY A 179 4.66 2.16 -20.43
CA GLY A 179 6.09 1.92 -20.48
C GLY A 179 6.49 0.73 -19.63
N VAL A 180 7.80 0.55 -19.50
CA VAL A 180 8.41 -0.46 -18.62
C VAL A 180 9.50 0.25 -17.83
N LEU A 181 9.55 0.01 -16.52
CA LEU A 181 10.62 0.51 -15.67
C LEU A 181 11.93 -0.21 -15.99
N ASP A 182 13.03 0.51 -15.94
CA ASP A 182 14.38 -0.02 -16.09
C ASP A 182 14.88 -0.70 -14.80
N ALA A 183 16.13 -1.14 -14.81
CA ALA A 183 16.78 -1.81 -13.68
C ALA A 183 16.92 -0.92 -12.43
N THR A 184 16.79 0.40 -12.58
CA THR A 184 16.85 1.37 -11.47
C THR A 184 15.47 1.76 -10.95
N GLY A 185 14.41 1.15 -11.49
CA GLY A 185 13.02 1.49 -11.18
C GLY A 185 12.57 2.79 -11.85
N CYS A 186 13.27 3.26 -12.88
CA CYS A 186 12.97 4.49 -13.58
C CYS A 186 12.32 4.22 -14.94
N GLY A 187 11.46 5.11 -15.42
CA GLY A 187 10.83 5.01 -16.74
C GLY A 187 10.47 6.37 -17.29
N THR A 188 10.34 6.48 -18.60
CA THR A 188 9.99 7.74 -19.27
C THR A 188 8.91 7.50 -20.31
N VAL A 189 7.91 8.38 -20.34
CA VAL A 189 6.88 8.39 -21.39
C VAL A 189 6.77 9.80 -21.97
N SER A 190 7.03 9.92 -23.27
CA SER A 190 6.94 11.18 -24.02
C SER A 190 5.71 11.20 -24.91
N GLY A 191 5.33 12.38 -25.41
CA GLY A 191 4.22 12.54 -26.34
C GLY A 191 2.84 12.58 -25.67
N LEU A 192 2.79 12.85 -24.37
CA LEU A 192 1.55 12.84 -23.59
C LEU A 192 0.75 14.13 -23.80
N PRO A 193 -0.58 14.08 -24.00
CA PRO A 193 -1.44 15.26 -23.99
C PRO A 193 -1.56 15.84 -22.58
N LEU A 194 -1.94 17.12 -22.42
CA LEU A 194 -2.22 17.70 -21.10
C LEU A 194 -3.50 17.10 -20.51
N LYS A 195 -3.36 16.15 -19.59
CA LYS A 195 -4.49 15.48 -18.94
C LYS A 195 -4.16 15.14 -17.49
N GLU A 196 -5.21 15.01 -16.68
CA GLU A 196 -5.11 14.35 -15.38
C GLU A 196 -5.03 12.83 -15.57
N CYS A 197 -4.12 12.19 -14.85
CA CYS A 197 -3.84 10.78 -15.01
C CYS A 197 -3.44 10.08 -13.71
N ILE A 198 -3.61 8.76 -13.71
CA ILE A 198 -3.34 7.84 -12.62
C ILE A 198 -2.29 6.84 -13.12
N LEU A 199 -1.29 6.57 -12.29
CA LEU A 199 -0.30 5.52 -12.53
C LEU A 199 -0.86 4.17 -12.09
N VAL A 200 -0.80 3.19 -13.00
CA VAL A 200 -1.10 1.78 -12.73
C VAL A 200 0.17 0.97 -12.95
N LEU A 201 0.79 0.54 -11.85
CA LEU A 201 1.91 -0.40 -11.89
C LEU A 201 1.39 -1.85 -11.97
N LYS A 202 2.04 -2.66 -12.79
CA LYS A 202 1.82 -4.11 -12.89
C LYS A 202 2.97 -4.87 -12.21
N GLU A 203 2.77 -6.17 -11.99
CA GLU A 203 3.85 -7.03 -11.50
C GLU A 203 5.06 -7.00 -12.43
N THR A 204 6.25 -6.94 -11.82
CA THR A 204 7.52 -7.09 -12.53
C THR A 204 7.66 -8.47 -13.17
N ALA A 205 8.50 -8.55 -14.20
CA ALA A 205 8.90 -9.84 -14.79
C ALA A 205 9.97 -10.57 -13.95
N ASP A 206 10.56 -9.90 -12.96
CA ASP A 206 11.64 -10.46 -12.15
C ASP A 206 11.12 -11.56 -11.23
N THR A 207 11.91 -12.62 -11.06
CA THR A 207 11.59 -13.71 -10.14
C THR A 207 11.57 -13.22 -8.70
N TYR A 208 10.57 -13.66 -7.94
CA TYR A 208 10.45 -13.30 -6.53
C TYR A 208 11.64 -13.80 -5.71
N THR A 209 12.24 -12.90 -4.94
CA THR A 209 13.40 -13.13 -4.09
C THR A 209 13.09 -12.56 -2.70
N PRO A 210 13.10 -13.39 -1.63
CA PRO A 210 13.00 -12.94 -0.25
C PRO A 210 14.09 -11.93 0.10
N ASN A 211 13.77 -10.94 0.93
CA ASN A 211 14.74 -9.92 1.37
C ASN A 211 15.79 -10.51 2.32
N ALA A 212 15.39 -11.50 3.12
CA ALA A 212 16.22 -12.24 4.05
C ALA A 212 15.61 -13.62 4.30
N THR A 213 16.45 -14.57 4.70
CA THR A 213 16.03 -15.87 5.23
C THR A 213 15.97 -15.81 6.76
N LEU A 214 15.26 -16.77 7.37
CA LEU A 214 15.22 -16.96 8.81
C LEU A 214 16.63 -17.26 9.36
N PRO A 215 16.98 -16.76 10.55
CA PRO A 215 18.27 -17.04 11.16
C PRO A 215 18.48 -18.52 11.45
N GLU A 216 19.66 -19.03 11.11
CA GLU A 216 20.07 -20.40 11.46
C GLU A 216 20.18 -20.56 12.98
N ASN A 217 19.75 -21.71 13.48
CA ASN A 217 19.84 -22.08 14.88
C ASN A 217 21.17 -22.79 15.16
N ALA A 218 21.86 -22.35 16.21
CA ALA A 218 23.08 -22.98 16.72
C ALA A 218 22.88 -23.31 18.21
N PRO A 219 22.22 -24.43 18.55
CA PRO A 219 21.94 -24.79 19.93
C PRO A 219 23.25 -25.01 20.71
N THR A 220 23.40 -24.28 21.82
CA THR A 220 24.56 -24.39 22.72
C THR A 220 24.41 -25.53 23.72
N GLU A 221 23.18 -25.80 24.15
CA GLU A 221 22.84 -26.91 25.04
C GLU A 221 22.38 -28.10 24.20
N THR A 222 23.29 -29.06 24.02
CA THR A 222 23.04 -30.33 23.35
C THR A 222 23.28 -31.47 24.31
N TYR A 223 22.42 -32.49 24.28
CA TYR A 223 22.52 -33.67 25.14
C TYR A 223 22.74 -34.90 24.26
N GLU A 224 23.98 -35.39 24.17
CA GLU A 224 24.27 -36.56 23.34
C GLU A 224 23.61 -37.81 23.91
N ASP A 225 23.82 -38.09 25.21
CA ASP A 225 23.25 -39.26 25.86
C ASP A 225 21.84 -39.01 26.44
N SER A 226 21.05 -40.10 26.51
CA SER A 226 19.66 -40.03 26.97
C SER A 226 19.54 -39.78 28.47
N HIS A 227 20.57 -40.10 29.26
CA HIS A 227 20.54 -39.88 30.70
C HIS A 227 20.62 -38.40 31.05
N ASP A 228 21.58 -37.68 30.48
CA ASP A 228 21.76 -36.24 30.68
C ASP A 228 20.55 -35.46 30.12
N PHE A 229 20.04 -35.86 28.95
CA PHE A 229 18.82 -35.29 28.39
C PHE A 229 17.62 -35.44 29.35
N CYS A 230 17.34 -36.66 29.80
CA CYS A 230 16.22 -36.93 30.71
C CYS A 230 16.40 -36.19 32.05
N THR A 231 17.62 -36.14 32.58
CA THR A 231 17.93 -35.41 33.81
C THR A 231 17.70 -33.91 33.65
N PHE A 232 18.09 -33.33 32.52
CA PHE A 232 17.85 -31.92 32.23
C PHE A 232 16.36 -31.61 32.12
N VAL A 233 15.62 -32.39 31.32
CA VAL A 233 14.17 -32.18 31.12
C VAL A 233 13.38 -32.39 32.42
N ALA A 234 13.81 -33.32 33.29
CA ALA A 234 13.18 -33.53 34.60
C ALA A 234 13.26 -32.30 35.52
N GLY A 235 14.26 -31.45 35.33
CA GLY A 235 14.41 -30.19 36.05
C GLY A 235 14.50 -30.38 37.57
N ARG A 236 13.44 -29.97 38.29
CA ARG A 236 13.37 -30.08 39.76
C ARG A 236 12.83 -31.42 40.25
N ARG A 237 12.24 -32.23 39.36
CA ARG A 237 11.84 -33.60 39.67
C ARG A 237 13.01 -34.53 39.38
N ALA A 238 12.96 -35.74 39.90
CA ALA A 238 13.91 -36.78 39.56
C ALA A 238 13.22 -37.84 38.69
N PRO A 239 13.92 -38.43 37.72
CA PRO A 239 13.44 -39.62 37.04
C PRO A 239 13.10 -40.72 38.05
N PHE A 240 12.06 -41.53 37.80
CA PHE A 240 11.70 -42.69 38.67
C PHE A 240 12.87 -43.70 38.85
N TRP A 241 13.78 -43.65 37.89
CA TRP A 241 15.19 -43.96 37.89
C TRP A 241 16.12 -43.80 39.08
N GLU A 242 15.88 -42.76 39.84
CA GLU A 242 16.91 -42.16 40.67
C GLU A 242 16.40 -42.02 42.09
N ASP A 243 17.22 -42.44 43.04
CA ASP A 243 16.91 -42.30 44.46
C ASP A 243 17.51 -40.99 44.98
N LYS A 244 16.80 -39.88 44.74
CA LYS A 244 17.20 -38.55 45.26
C LYS A 244 16.42 -38.20 46.53
N VAL A 245 17.15 -37.79 47.57
CA VAL A 245 16.56 -37.40 48.86
C VAL A 245 15.95 -36.00 48.75
N GLY A 246 14.67 -35.86 49.11
CA GLY A 246 13.98 -34.57 49.15
C GLY A 246 13.42 -34.08 47.80
N VAL A 247 13.40 -34.95 46.78
CA VAL A 247 12.86 -34.68 45.44
C VAL A 247 11.79 -35.73 45.11
N ALA A 248 10.76 -35.34 44.34
CA ALA A 248 9.78 -36.29 43.82
C ALA A 248 10.40 -37.11 42.68
N ASN A 249 10.43 -38.44 42.84
CA ASN A 249 11.01 -39.39 41.88
C ASN A 249 9.91 -39.98 40.98
N ASP A 250 9.15 -39.12 40.31
CA ASP A 250 7.98 -39.50 39.52
C ASP A 250 8.09 -39.04 38.05
N TRP A 251 9.21 -38.46 37.63
CA TRP A 251 9.42 -38.04 36.24
C TRP A 251 9.70 -39.23 35.33
N GLY A 252 9.16 -39.18 34.10
CA GLY A 252 9.32 -40.24 33.09
C GLY A 252 8.31 -41.39 33.24
N ILE A 253 7.26 -41.20 34.04
CA ILE A 253 6.13 -42.13 34.14
C ILE A 253 5.10 -41.74 33.06
N LEU A 254 5.20 -42.36 31.89
CA LEU A 254 4.36 -42.06 30.72
C LEU A 254 3.25 -43.11 30.59
N LEU A 255 2.01 -42.75 30.92
CA LEU A 255 0.87 -43.67 31.02
C LEU A 255 -0.42 -43.14 30.38
N SER A 256 -0.43 -41.89 29.89
CA SER A 256 -1.61 -41.27 29.31
C SER A 256 -2.02 -41.96 28.01
N PRO A 257 -3.26 -42.45 27.88
CA PRO A 257 -3.75 -43.06 26.64
C PRO A 257 -3.90 -42.04 25.50
N SER A 258 -3.92 -40.75 25.82
CA SER A 258 -3.98 -39.64 24.86
C SER A 258 -2.64 -38.98 24.59
N PHE A 259 -1.53 -39.63 24.99
CA PHE A 259 -0.16 -39.13 24.83
C PHE A 259 0.14 -37.78 25.51
N SER A 260 -0.71 -37.38 26.45
CA SER A 260 -0.75 -36.03 26.99
C SER A 260 0.02 -35.86 28.29
N ASP A 261 0.96 -36.76 28.60
CA ASP A 261 1.81 -36.61 29.79
C ASP A 261 2.72 -35.38 29.63
N ASP A 262 2.73 -34.49 30.62
CA ASP A 262 3.55 -33.27 30.62
C ASP A 262 5.04 -33.57 30.42
N ASP A 263 5.50 -34.71 30.94
CA ASP A 263 6.88 -35.18 30.80
C ASP A 263 7.24 -35.45 29.34
N PHE A 264 6.34 -36.10 28.59
CA PHE A 264 6.55 -36.36 27.16
C PHE A 264 6.50 -35.06 26.35
N LYS A 265 5.54 -34.18 26.65
CA LYS A 265 5.45 -32.84 26.03
C LYS A 265 6.74 -32.04 26.26
N ALA A 266 7.33 -32.08 27.45
CA ALA A 266 8.59 -31.42 27.76
C ALA A 266 9.77 -32.02 26.96
N MET A 267 9.78 -33.35 26.75
CA MET A 267 10.76 -34.00 25.87
C MET A 267 10.62 -33.54 24.42
N VAL A 268 9.39 -33.45 23.88
CA VAL A 268 9.13 -32.95 22.52
C VAL A 268 9.58 -31.49 22.38
N TYR A 269 9.23 -30.65 23.36
CA TYR A 269 9.66 -29.25 23.40
C TYR A 269 11.19 -29.15 23.27
N GLU A 270 11.92 -29.85 24.14
CA GLU A 270 13.37 -29.69 24.21
C GLU A 270 14.09 -30.34 23.02
N GLN A 271 13.68 -31.54 22.62
CA GLN A 271 14.29 -32.22 21.48
C GLN A 271 14.03 -31.47 20.17
N SER A 272 12.83 -30.89 19.99
CA SER A 272 12.53 -30.09 18.80
C SER A 272 13.30 -28.76 18.77
N ARG A 273 13.58 -28.15 19.92
CA ARG A 273 14.42 -26.95 20.04
C ARG A 273 15.85 -27.22 19.58
N ILE A 274 16.40 -28.37 19.97
CA ILE A 274 17.76 -28.80 19.61
C ILE A 274 17.85 -29.09 18.10
N LEU A 275 16.86 -29.76 17.53
CA LEU A 275 16.90 -30.17 16.12
C LEU A 275 16.50 -29.08 15.13
N SER A 276 15.76 -28.05 15.57
CA SER A 276 15.25 -26.99 14.70
C SER A 276 16.40 -26.32 13.93
N PRO A 277 16.42 -26.33 12.58
CA PRO A 277 17.47 -25.66 11.82
C PRO A 277 17.39 -24.13 11.90
N HIS A 278 16.23 -23.56 12.22
CA HIS A 278 16.03 -22.12 12.32
C HIS A 278 15.60 -21.68 13.72
N VAL A 279 15.96 -20.45 14.08
CA VAL A 279 15.66 -19.86 15.38
C VAL A 279 14.16 -19.60 15.52
N VAL A 280 13.57 -20.15 16.58
CA VAL A 280 12.16 -19.92 16.93
C VAL A 280 12.02 -19.53 18.39
N SER A 281 10.98 -18.75 18.70
CA SER A 281 10.74 -18.30 20.07
C SER A 281 10.38 -19.45 21.02
N LYS A 282 10.54 -19.23 22.32
CA LYS A 282 10.08 -20.15 23.37
C LYS A 282 8.58 -20.47 23.24
N ASN A 283 7.75 -19.46 22.97
CA ASN A 283 6.32 -19.65 22.78
C ASN A 283 6.03 -20.51 21.56
N HIS A 284 6.76 -20.31 20.46
CA HIS A 284 6.64 -21.15 19.28
C HIS A 284 6.96 -22.62 19.56
N SER A 285 8.02 -22.89 20.32
CA SER A 285 8.39 -24.26 20.68
C SER A 285 7.38 -24.88 21.66
N ASN A 286 6.78 -24.09 22.56
CA ASN A 286 5.67 -24.56 23.40
C ASN A 286 4.47 -24.95 22.55
N ASP A 287 3.98 -24.06 21.68
CA ASP A 287 2.84 -24.32 20.82
C ASP A 287 3.09 -25.52 19.90
N PHE A 288 4.33 -25.69 19.44
CA PHE A 288 4.73 -26.85 18.64
C PHE A 288 4.64 -28.14 19.45
N SER A 289 5.13 -28.16 20.69
CA SER A 289 5.04 -29.36 21.54
C SER A 289 3.59 -29.75 21.84
N GLU A 290 2.70 -28.76 22.02
CA GLU A 290 1.27 -28.97 22.20
C GLU A 290 0.61 -29.52 20.93
N SER A 291 0.89 -28.88 19.79
CA SER A 291 0.36 -29.30 18.49
C SER A 291 0.86 -30.69 18.10
N PHE A 292 2.13 -31.01 18.38
CA PHE A 292 2.70 -32.33 18.12
C PHE A 292 1.98 -33.42 18.92
N VAL A 293 1.78 -33.22 20.22
CA VAL A 293 1.05 -34.18 21.08
C VAL A 293 -0.42 -34.30 20.66
N SER A 294 -1.07 -33.19 20.32
CA SER A 294 -2.46 -33.19 19.83
C SER A 294 -2.58 -33.97 18.51
N SER A 295 -1.68 -33.72 17.54
CA SER A 295 -1.64 -34.47 16.29
C SER A 295 -1.29 -35.94 16.50
N LEU A 296 -0.36 -36.25 17.42
CA LEU A 296 0.00 -37.63 17.77
C LEU A 296 -1.22 -38.42 18.28
N PHE A 297 -2.07 -37.79 19.09
CA PHE A 297 -3.32 -38.38 19.54
C PHE A 297 -4.31 -38.56 18.39
N HIS A 298 -4.61 -37.49 17.65
CA HIS A 298 -5.62 -37.52 16.59
C HIS A 298 -5.28 -38.51 15.46
N ILE A 299 -3.99 -38.66 15.12
CA ILE A 299 -3.56 -39.52 14.02
C ILE A 299 -3.77 -41.02 14.31
N GLN A 300 -4.01 -41.39 15.57
CA GLN A 300 -4.37 -42.77 15.91
C GLN A 300 -5.82 -43.10 15.57
N GLU A 301 -6.70 -42.09 15.50
CA GLU A 301 -8.15 -42.28 15.42
C GLU A 301 -8.77 -41.71 14.14
N ASP A 302 -8.20 -40.62 13.59
CA ASP A 302 -8.83 -39.83 12.55
C ASP A 302 -7.81 -39.16 11.62
N LEU A 303 -7.71 -39.68 10.40
CA LEU A 303 -6.86 -39.14 9.33
C LEU A 303 -7.62 -38.20 8.38
N GLU A 304 -8.94 -38.11 8.49
CA GLU A 304 -9.80 -37.42 7.52
C GLU A 304 -10.06 -35.95 7.91
N SER A 305 -10.14 -35.64 9.21
CA SER A 305 -10.24 -34.27 9.72
C SER A 305 -8.89 -33.53 9.65
N LEU A 306 -8.55 -33.05 8.46
CA LEU A 306 -7.29 -32.37 8.17
C LEU A 306 -7.02 -31.14 9.06
N GLU A 307 -8.07 -30.43 9.50
CA GLU A 307 -7.99 -29.25 10.36
C GLU A 307 -7.24 -29.50 11.68
N LYS A 308 -7.19 -30.75 12.14
CA LYS A 308 -6.47 -31.17 13.36
C LYS A 308 -4.95 -31.16 13.21
N TYR A 309 -4.44 -31.06 11.98
CA TYR A 309 -3.02 -31.13 11.66
C TYR A 309 -2.46 -29.80 11.16
N GLU A 310 -3.32 -28.85 10.80
CA GLU A 310 -2.94 -27.55 10.25
C GLU A 310 -2.04 -26.76 11.22
N SER A 311 -2.33 -26.81 12.53
CA SER A 311 -1.53 -26.10 13.54
C SER A 311 -0.09 -26.65 13.61
N LEU A 312 0.07 -27.97 13.55
CA LEU A 312 1.40 -28.60 13.52
C LEU A 312 2.16 -28.20 12.24
N LEU A 313 1.50 -28.28 11.09
CA LEU A 313 2.07 -27.93 9.80
C LEU A 313 2.50 -26.45 9.74
N GLU A 314 1.67 -25.54 10.24
CA GLU A 314 1.96 -24.12 10.26
C GLU A 314 3.21 -23.81 11.10
N LEU A 315 3.32 -24.42 12.28
CA LEU A 315 4.46 -24.23 13.18
C LEU A 315 5.76 -24.84 12.64
N LEU A 316 5.66 -25.84 11.77
CA LEU A 316 6.81 -26.47 11.11
C LEU A 316 7.48 -25.54 10.09
N PHE A 317 6.74 -24.66 9.40
CA PHE A 317 7.33 -23.79 8.38
C PHE A 317 8.49 -22.97 8.93
N GLU A 318 8.29 -22.24 10.03
CA GLU A 318 9.33 -21.39 10.65
C GLU A 318 10.41 -22.20 11.38
N LYS A 319 10.13 -23.43 11.81
CA LYS A 319 11.16 -24.31 12.39
C LYS A 319 12.11 -24.85 11.33
N VAL A 320 11.58 -25.26 10.18
CA VAL A 320 12.29 -26.12 9.22
C VAL A 320 12.76 -25.40 7.97
N HIS A 321 11.98 -24.46 7.44
CA HIS A 321 12.24 -23.85 6.13
C HIS A 321 12.85 -22.44 6.26
N GLU A 322 13.87 -22.13 5.47
CA GLU A 322 14.59 -20.84 5.49
C GLU A 322 13.69 -19.61 5.20
N ASN A 323 12.58 -19.83 4.52
CA ASN A 323 11.55 -18.82 4.21
C ASN A 323 10.21 -19.15 4.91
N GLY A 324 10.26 -19.72 6.10
CA GLY A 324 9.09 -20.23 6.82
C GLY A 324 8.03 -19.16 7.15
N ASP A 325 8.45 -17.91 7.35
CA ASP A 325 7.56 -16.76 7.55
C ASP A 325 6.73 -16.43 6.30
N ILE A 326 7.34 -16.52 5.11
CA ILE A 326 6.65 -16.40 3.82
C ILE A 326 5.67 -17.57 3.64
N LEU A 327 6.12 -18.80 3.86
CA LEU A 327 5.25 -19.99 3.73
C LEU A 327 4.04 -19.92 4.65
N ARG A 328 4.21 -19.45 5.89
CA ARG A 328 3.10 -19.24 6.82
C ARG A 328 2.09 -18.23 6.30
N ILE A 329 2.54 -17.10 5.74
CA ILE A 329 1.64 -16.10 5.13
C ILE A 329 0.86 -16.70 3.96
N LEU A 330 1.51 -17.53 3.13
CA LEU A 330 0.86 -18.22 2.03
C LEU A 330 -0.17 -19.26 2.52
N PHE A 331 0.19 -20.02 3.55
CA PHE A 331 -0.68 -21.01 4.17
C PHE A 331 -1.96 -20.36 4.73
N GLN A 332 -1.80 -19.24 5.43
CA GLN A 332 -2.88 -18.44 6.02
C GLN A 332 -3.69 -17.59 5.02
N ALA A 333 -3.42 -17.70 3.71
CA ALA A 333 -4.16 -16.92 2.72
C ALA A 333 -5.67 -17.18 2.79
N ASP A 334 -6.50 -16.14 2.65
CA ASP A 334 -7.96 -16.24 2.66
C ASP A 334 -8.52 -15.78 1.30
N LEU A 335 -9.51 -16.49 0.79
CA LEU A 335 -10.23 -16.15 -0.45
C LEU A 335 -11.20 -14.98 -0.26
N LEU A 336 -11.58 -14.68 0.99
CA LEU A 336 -12.46 -13.56 1.32
C LEU A 336 -11.72 -12.22 1.31
N ASP A 337 -10.40 -12.24 1.50
CA ASP A 337 -9.57 -11.04 1.46
C ASP A 337 -9.27 -10.62 0.02
N PRO A 338 -9.17 -9.30 -0.27
CA PRO A 338 -8.71 -8.83 -1.57
C PRO A 338 -7.31 -9.38 -1.88
N PRO A 339 -7.04 -9.92 -3.09
CA PRO A 339 -5.73 -10.47 -3.43
C PRO A 339 -4.57 -9.51 -3.19
N SER A 340 -4.81 -8.20 -3.37
CA SER A 340 -3.83 -7.13 -3.12
C SER A 340 -3.26 -7.14 -1.70
N GLU A 341 -4.02 -7.62 -0.71
CA GLU A 341 -3.60 -7.67 0.69
C GLU A 341 -2.53 -8.74 0.91
N LEU A 342 -2.72 -9.95 0.36
CA LEU A 342 -1.71 -11.01 0.41
C LEU A 342 -0.45 -10.58 -0.35
N LEU A 343 -0.61 -10.07 -1.56
CA LEU A 343 0.54 -9.63 -2.38
C LEU A 343 1.32 -8.50 -1.69
N ALA A 344 0.64 -7.56 -1.03
CA ALA A 344 1.30 -6.50 -0.28
C ALA A 344 2.11 -7.02 0.92
N LYS A 345 1.69 -8.12 1.57
CA LYS A 345 2.48 -8.79 2.61
C LYS A 345 3.74 -9.43 2.02
N LEU A 346 3.63 -10.08 0.86
CA LEU A 346 4.80 -10.65 0.16
C LEU A 346 5.78 -9.56 -0.28
N ARG A 347 5.31 -8.45 -0.86
CA ARG A 347 6.17 -7.31 -1.24
C ARG A 347 6.86 -6.63 -0.06
N LEU A 348 6.41 -6.87 1.18
CA LEU A 348 7.13 -6.42 2.37
C LEU A 348 8.32 -7.33 2.69
N LEU A 349 8.17 -8.64 2.49
CA LEU A 349 9.17 -9.65 2.83
C LEU A 349 10.15 -9.97 1.69
N GLY A 350 9.84 -9.56 0.47
CA GLY A 350 10.69 -9.79 -0.70
C GLY A 350 10.41 -8.83 -1.84
N SER A 351 11.11 -9.06 -2.93
CA SER A 351 11.02 -8.29 -4.18
C SER A 351 10.81 -9.23 -5.36
N GLY A 352 10.19 -8.74 -6.44
CA GLY A 352 9.91 -9.52 -7.65
C GLY A 352 8.43 -9.82 -7.83
N ASN A 353 8.13 -10.78 -8.70
CA ASN A 353 6.76 -11.10 -9.11
C ASN A 353 6.05 -11.96 -8.07
N THR A 354 5.18 -11.33 -7.29
CA THR A 354 4.43 -11.99 -6.22
C THR A 354 3.35 -12.93 -6.74
N ILE A 355 2.71 -12.62 -7.87
CA ILE A 355 1.68 -13.49 -8.47
C ILE A 355 2.31 -14.77 -8.99
N GLN A 356 3.45 -14.67 -9.68
CA GLN A 356 4.21 -15.81 -10.17
C GLN A 356 4.72 -16.65 -9.00
N HIS A 357 5.14 -16.01 -7.89
CA HIS A 357 5.55 -16.75 -6.69
C HIS A 357 4.45 -17.66 -6.16
N LEU A 358 3.20 -17.19 -6.09
CA LEU A 358 2.05 -18.01 -5.67
C LEU A 358 1.87 -19.28 -6.52
N GLN A 359 2.23 -19.21 -7.81
CA GLN A 359 2.05 -20.29 -8.79
C GLN A 359 3.19 -21.31 -8.80
N LEU A 360 4.36 -20.93 -8.30
CA LEU A 360 5.60 -21.71 -8.41
C LEU A 360 6.08 -22.27 -7.07
N VAL A 361 5.30 -22.15 -5.99
CA VAL A 361 5.65 -22.74 -4.70
C VAL A 361 5.76 -24.26 -4.82
N LEU A 362 6.92 -24.81 -4.45
CA LEU A 362 7.22 -26.24 -4.58
C LEU A 362 6.73 -27.02 -3.35
N TRP A 363 5.41 -27.11 -3.17
CA TRP A 363 4.79 -27.72 -2.00
C TRP A 363 5.21 -29.17 -1.74
N THR A 364 5.47 -29.96 -2.78
CA THR A 364 5.96 -31.34 -2.63
C THR A 364 7.36 -31.39 -1.97
N LEU A 365 8.25 -30.48 -2.36
CA LEU A 365 9.60 -30.41 -1.79
C LEU A 365 9.53 -29.91 -0.33
N ILE A 366 8.69 -28.90 -0.07
CA ILE A 366 8.43 -28.40 1.27
C ILE A 366 7.92 -29.54 2.16
N ASN A 367 6.90 -30.29 1.70
CA ASN A 367 6.37 -31.43 2.45
C ASN A 367 7.46 -32.44 2.83
N GLN A 368 8.34 -32.80 1.89
CA GLN A 368 9.46 -33.71 2.15
C GLN A 368 10.40 -33.18 3.23
N GLN A 369 10.72 -31.88 3.22
CA GLN A 369 11.56 -31.27 4.25
C GLN A 369 10.88 -31.29 5.63
N LEU A 370 9.61 -30.92 5.70
CA LEU A 370 8.86 -30.88 6.96
C LEU A 370 8.70 -32.28 7.57
N CYS A 371 8.36 -33.28 6.75
CA CYS A 371 8.26 -34.67 7.20
C CYS A 371 9.62 -35.25 7.59
N GLY A 372 10.69 -34.93 6.86
CA GLY A 372 12.04 -35.35 7.22
C GLY A 372 12.44 -34.85 8.61
N PHE A 373 12.13 -33.59 8.94
CA PHE A 373 12.34 -33.06 10.30
C PHE A 373 11.54 -33.82 11.36
N ILE A 374 10.27 -34.16 11.09
CA ILE A 374 9.44 -34.94 12.01
C ILE A 374 10.01 -36.35 12.21
N ASP A 375 10.50 -37.00 11.15
CA ASP A 375 11.13 -38.31 11.24
C ASP A 375 12.41 -38.27 12.10
N ASP A 376 13.25 -37.25 11.91
CA ASP A 376 14.45 -37.04 12.73
C ASP A 376 14.10 -36.77 14.20
N LEU A 377 13.06 -35.97 14.46
CA LEU A 377 12.56 -35.71 15.80
C LEU A 377 12.02 -36.98 16.46
N ILE A 378 11.23 -37.77 15.74
CA ILE A 378 10.68 -39.04 16.23
C ILE A 378 11.81 -40.03 16.50
N ALA A 379 12.82 -40.13 15.63
CA ALA A 379 13.98 -41.00 15.85
C ALA A 379 14.75 -40.60 17.11
N ALA A 380 14.96 -39.29 17.32
CA ALA A 380 15.62 -38.78 18.52
C ALA A 380 14.80 -39.08 19.79
N LEU A 381 13.49 -38.86 19.75
CA LEU A 381 12.59 -39.16 20.88
C LEU A 381 12.50 -40.67 21.15
N ASP A 382 12.47 -41.52 20.13
CA ASP A 382 12.44 -42.98 20.29
C ASP A 382 13.68 -43.48 21.04
N MET A 383 14.87 -42.92 20.77
CA MET A 383 16.08 -43.23 21.54
C MET A 383 15.96 -42.84 23.02
N ARG A 384 15.27 -41.74 23.34
CA ARG A 384 15.03 -41.33 24.73
C ARG A 384 14.00 -42.23 25.41
N LEU A 385 12.92 -42.57 24.71
CA LEU A 385 11.89 -43.47 25.22
C LEU A 385 12.41 -44.89 25.42
N GLU A 386 13.25 -45.40 24.52
CA GLU A 386 13.91 -46.70 24.66
C GLU A 386 14.78 -46.75 25.93
N PHE A 387 15.50 -45.67 26.21
CA PHE A 387 16.24 -45.54 27.48
C PHE A 387 15.30 -45.59 28.70
N ILE A 388 14.22 -44.80 28.70
CA ILE A 388 13.22 -44.80 29.78
C ILE A 388 12.62 -46.20 29.98
N GLN A 389 12.32 -46.88 28.87
CA GLN A 389 11.77 -48.23 28.87
C GLN A 389 12.72 -49.24 29.51
N ALA A 390 14.02 -49.19 29.19
CA ALA A 390 15.04 -50.03 29.80
C ALA A 390 15.17 -49.78 31.32
N GLN A 391 15.02 -48.53 31.77
CA GLN A 391 15.02 -48.19 33.19
C GLN A 391 13.77 -48.74 33.92
N ALA A 392 12.61 -48.74 33.26
CA ALA A 392 11.38 -49.34 33.78
C ALA A 392 11.52 -50.85 33.93
N GLU A 393 12.09 -51.53 32.92
CA GLU A 393 12.36 -52.96 32.93
C GLU A 393 13.31 -53.35 34.08
N ALA A 394 14.41 -52.62 34.25
CA ALA A 394 15.38 -52.86 35.32
C ALA A 394 14.76 -52.77 36.73
N ARG A 395 13.68 -51.98 36.89
CA ARG A 395 12.90 -51.83 38.12
C ARG A 395 11.62 -52.68 38.19
N SER A 396 11.36 -53.52 37.18
CA SER A 396 10.13 -54.31 37.08
C SER A 396 8.83 -53.49 37.09
N LEU A 397 8.85 -52.29 36.50
CA LEU A 397 7.69 -51.40 36.38
C LEU A 397 6.95 -51.65 35.06
N THR A 398 6.17 -52.75 35.00
CA THR A 398 5.51 -53.21 33.76
C THR A 398 4.53 -52.19 33.18
N ALA A 399 3.75 -51.51 34.01
CA ALA A 399 2.81 -50.49 33.54
C ALA A 399 3.51 -49.32 32.81
N VAL A 400 4.67 -48.88 33.33
CA VAL A 400 5.48 -47.82 32.70
C VAL A 400 6.09 -48.32 31.40
N GLN A 401 6.55 -49.57 31.36
CA GLN A 401 7.08 -50.19 30.15
C GLN A 401 6.04 -50.23 29.03
N GLU A 402 4.80 -50.65 29.35
CA GLU A 402 3.67 -50.70 28.40
C GLU A 402 3.25 -49.31 27.94
N GLY A 403 3.16 -48.35 28.85
CA GLY A 403 2.83 -46.97 28.53
C GLY A 403 3.85 -46.34 27.57
N VAL A 404 5.15 -46.42 27.90
CA VAL A 404 6.25 -45.93 27.04
C VAL A 404 6.23 -46.61 25.67
N GLN A 405 5.96 -47.92 25.61
CA GLN A 405 5.81 -48.63 24.34
C GLN A 405 4.68 -48.05 23.49
N GLY A 406 3.54 -47.70 24.10
CA GLY A 406 2.43 -47.04 23.43
C GLY A 406 2.84 -45.73 22.75
N TYR A 407 3.62 -44.87 23.43
CA TYR A 407 4.16 -43.64 22.84
C TYR A 407 5.06 -43.92 21.63
N ARG A 408 5.98 -44.89 21.75
CA ARG A 408 6.86 -45.30 20.64
C ARG A 408 6.06 -45.77 19.42
N ASP A 409 5.05 -46.59 19.64
CA ASP A 409 4.22 -47.12 18.56
C ASP A 409 3.32 -46.05 17.93
N GLY A 410 2.75 -45.15 18.74
CA GLY A 410 1.99 -44.00 18.26
C GLY A 410 2.82 -43.08 17.36
N MET A 411 4.07 -42.77 17.75
CA MET A 411 4.97 -41.96 16.93
C MET A 411 5.33 -42.66 15.60
N LYS A 412 5.48 -44.00 15.58
CA LYS A 412 5.67 -44.74 14.33
C LYS A 412 4.46 -44.66 13.40
N VAL A 413 3.24 -44.64 13.94
CA VAL A 413 2.03 -44.39 13.13
C VAL A 413 2.05 -42.97 12.59
N MET A 414 2.40 -41.99 13.43
CA MET A 414 2.47 -40.58 13.06
C MET A 414 3.43 -40.32 11.89
N SER A 415 4.67 -40.80 11.99
CA SER A 415 5.70 -40.69 10.94
C SER A 415 5.23 -41.27 9.59
N ARG A 416 4.49 -42.39 9.60
CA ARG A 416 3.99 -43.02 8.37
C ARG A 416 2.83 -42.26 7.73
N ALA A 417 1.94 -41.67 8.54
CA ALA A 417 0.70 -41.09 8.05
C ALA A 417 0.82 -39.59 7.70
N LEU A 418 1.66 -38.84 8.42
CA LEU A 418 1.79 -37.39 8.21
C LEU A 418 2.16 -36.96 6.78
N PRO A 419 3.04 -37.66 6.03
CA PRO A 419 3.37 -37.24 4.67
C PRO A 419 2.16 -37.12 3.75
N ASP A 420 1.21 -38.05 3.86
CA ASP A 420 -0.01 -38.04 3.05
C ASP A 420 -0.98 -36.95 3.53
N VAL A 421 -1.18 -36.83 4.86
CA VAL A 421 -2.03 -35.80 5.48
C VAL A 421 -1.54 -34.39 5.13
N PHE A 422 -0.26 -34.12 5.30
CA PHE A 422 0.34 -32.83 4.94
C PHE A 422 0.30 -32.59 3.43
N SER A 423 0.52 -33.62 2.61
CA SER A 423 0.40 -33.47 1.16
C SER A 423 -1.00 -33.02 0.75
N GLU A 424 -2.04 -33.56 1.39
CA GLU A 424 -3.42 -33.18 1.10
C GLU A 424 -3.71 -31.72 1.51
N ILE A 425 -3.32 -31.32 2.72
CA ILE A 425 -3.46 -29.94 3.22
C ILE A 425 -2.73 -28.94 2.31
N LEU A 426 -1.49 -29.27 1.93
CA LEU A 426 -0.68 -28.41 1.07
C LEU A 426 -1.22 -28.34 -0.36
N THR A 427 -1.87 -29.40 -0.86
CA THR A 427 -2.57 -29.38 -2.15
C THR A 427 -3.77 -28.43 -2.11
N GLN A 428 -4.58 -28.48 -1.05
CA GLN A 428 -5.69 -27.54 -0.85
C GLN A 428 -5.19 -26.09 -0.74
N THR A 429 -4.06 -25.88 -0.05
CA THR A 429 -3.40 -24.58 0.03
C THR A 429 -2.95 -24.09 -1.35
N ASN A 430 -2.34 -24.97 -2.17
CA ASN A 430 -1.93 -24.64 -3.51
C ASN A 430 -3.12 -24.20 -4.40
N ASP A 431 -4.22 -24.96 -4.39
CA ASP A 431 -5.40 -24.64 -5.19
C ASP A 431 -6.03 -23.30 -4.79
N LYS A 432 -6.02 -23.00 -3.48
CA LYS A 432 -6.41 -21.69 -2.94
C LYS A 432 -5.52 -20.58 -3.49
N LEU A 433 -4.19 -20.75 -3.44
CA LEU A 433 -3.25 -19.75 -3.95
C LEU A 433 -3.34 -19.55 -5.47
N LEU A 434 -3.56 -20.62 -6.24
CA LEU A 434 -3.80 -20.53 -7.67
C LEU A 434 -5.07 -19.72 -7.97
N THR A 435 -6.14 -19.93 -7.19
CA THR A 435 -7.38 -19.15 -7.29
C THR A 435 -7.13 -17.67 -7.01
N ILE A 436 -6.42 -17.35 -5.91
CA ILE A 436 -6.04 -15.97 -5.57
C ILE A 436 -5.18 -15.35 -6.68
N SER A 437 -4.24 -16.10 -7.25
CA SER A 437 -3.39 -15.63 -8.35
C SER A 437 -4.21 -15.26 -9.59
N GLY A 438 -5.26 -16.03 -9.89
CA GLY A 438 -6.19 -15.75 -10.98
C GLY A 438 -7.04 -14.50 -10.72
N MET A 439 -7.50 -14.31 -9.47
CA MET A 439 -8.21 -13.10 -9.05
C MET A 439 -7.33 -11.85 -9.06
N ALA A 440 -6.01 -12.01 -8.91
CA ALA A 440 -5.05 -10.92 -8.86
C ALA A 440 -4.67 -10.34 -10.23
N ILE A 441 -5.12 -10.95 -11.35
CA ILE A 441 -4.78 -10.49 -12.70
C ILE A 441 -5.29 -9.05 -12.90
N GLY A 442 -4.36 -8.14 -13.21
CA GLY A 442 -4.67 -6.72 -13.40
C GLY A 442 -4.85 -5.92 -12.11
N THR A 443 -4.53 -6.50 -10.95
CA THR A 443 -4.48 -5.74 -9.69
C THR A 443 -3.38 -4.67 -9.74
N ILE A 444 -3.69 -3.52 -9.13
CA ILE A 444 -2.80 -2.36 -9.09
C ILE A 444 -1.75 -2.59 -7.99
N VAL A 445 -0.47 -2.45 -8.32
CA VAL A 445 0.66 -2.73 -7.41
C VAL A 445 0.99 -1.54 -6.49
N ASN A 446 0.70 -0.32 -6.91
CA ASN A 446 0.87 0.90 -6.12
C ASN A 446 -0.38 1.26 -5.31
N VAL A 447 -0.18 2.05 -4.24
CA VAL A 447 -1.29 2.57 -3.42
C VAL A 447 -2.17 3.47 -4.30
N THR A 448 -3.45 3.12 -4.43
CA THR A 448 -4.46 3.82 -5.23
C THR A 448 -4.92 5.17 -4.66
N GLY A 449 -4.23 5.73 -3.68
CA GLY A 449 -4.72 6.88 -2.93
C GLY A 449 -3.67 7.96 -2.78
N GLN A 450 -3.60 8.86 -3.75
CA GLN A 450 -3.72 10.31 -3.52
C GLN A 450 -3.49 11.04 -4.86
N SER A 451 -4.57 11.59 -5.41
CA SER A 451 -4.65 12.51 -6.56
C SER A 451 -4.18 11.97 -7.92
N GLY A 452 -5.05 12.10 -8.93
CA GLY A 452 -4.57 12.14 -10.30
C GLY A 452 -3.55 13.27 -10.44
N PHE A 453 -2.48 13.01 -11.17
CA PHE A 453 -1.45 14.00 -11.46
C PHE A 453 -1.61 14.48 -12.90
N ALA A 454 -1.18 15.71 -13.18
CA ALA A 454 -1.16 16.21 -14.54
C ALA A 454 0.08 15.69 -15.28
N THR A 455 -0.06 15.38 -16.56
CA THR A 455 1.04 14.92 -17.43
C THR A 455 2.18 15.94 -17.57
N ASN A 456 1.95 17.22 -17.23
CA ASN A 456 2.95 18.27 -17.23
C ASN A 456 3.76 18.40 -15.93
N SER A 457 3.59 17.48 -14.97
CA SER A 457 4.32 17.45 -13.69
C SER A 457 5.83 17.22 -13.84
N GLY A 458 6.28 16.66 -14.96
CA GLY A 458 7.69 16.41 -15.26
C GLY A 458 8.24 15.14 -14.59
N GLU A 459 8.07 15.00 -13.27
CA GLU A 459 8.59 13.86 -12.50
C GLU A 459 7.55 13.29 -11.53
N ILE A 460 7.52 11.96 -11.41
CA ILE A 460 6.65 11.21 -10.50
C ILE A 460 7.45 10.19 -9.72
N ASN A 461 7.23 10.19 -8.41
CA ASN A 461 7.81 9.22 -7.49
C ASN A 461 6.70 8.34 -6.92
N ALA A 462 6.77 7.04 -7.17
CA ALA A 462 5.81 6.04 -6.72
C ALA A 462 6.44 5.05 -5.74
N VAL A 463 5.65 4.58 -4.78
CA VAL A 463 6.05 3.52 -3.85
C VAL A 463 5.12 2.34 -4.00
N VAL A 464 5.70 1.14 -4.07
CA VAL A 464 4.98 -0.12 -4.12
C VAL A 464 4.12 -0.30 -2.86
N TYR A 465 2.88 -0.76 -3.01
CA TYR A 465 2.04 -1.06 -1.86
C TYR A 465 2.54 -2.31 -1.14
N THR A 466 2.89 -2.13 0.13
CA THR A 466 3.27 -3.19 1.06
C THR A 466 2.44 -3.08 2.33
N LYS A 467 2.22 -4.21 3.00
CA LYS A 467 1.47 -4.24 4.27
C LYS A 467 2.16 -5.11 5.29
N THR A 468 2.29 -4.61 6.52
CA THR A 468 2.76 -5.38 7.67
C THR A 468 1.73 -6.45 8.03
N ASN A 469 2.21 -7.68 8.27
CA ASN A 469 1.37 -8.73 8.83
C ASN A 469 1.25 -8.50 10.36
N ASN A 470 0.24 -7.76 10.80
CA ASN A 470 -0.05 -7.59 12.23
C ASN A 470 -0.91 -8.76 12.73
N LEU A 471 -0.27 -9.84 13.16
CA LEU A 471 -0.88 -10.89 13.98
C LEU A 471 0.06 -11.20 15.16
N ASN A 472 -0.03 -10.40 16.23
CA ASN A 472 0.30 -10.75 17.62
C ASN A 472 1.53 -11.63 17.94
N ARG A 473 2.64 -11.51 17.21
CA ARG A 473 3.99 -11.74 17.76
C ARG A 473 4.88 -10.58 17.31
N PRO A 474 5.59 -9.88 18.21
CA PRO A 474 6.54 -8.86 17.79
C PRO A 474 7.57 -9.50 16.86
N SER A 475 8.10 -8.69 15.94
CA SER A 475 9.31 -8.99 15.17
C SER A 475 10.34 -9.65 16.10
N PHE A 476 11.11 -10.62 15.60
CA PHE A 476 12.27 -11.16 16.31
C PHE A 476 13.25 -10.02 16.64
N ILE A 477 13.02 -9.35 17.77
CA ILE A 477 14.03 -8.57 18.46
C ILE A 477 14.76 -9.61 19.29
N VAL A 478 15.94 -9.99 18.82
CA VAL A 478 16.96 -10.58 19.67
C VAL A 478 17.25 -9.52 20.72
N PHE A 479 16.65 -9.67 21.90
CA PHE A 479 17.25 -9.07 23.08
C PHE A 479 18.49 -9.91 23.34
N ASP A 480 19.66 -9.31 23.12
CA ASP A 480 20.87 -9.80 23.75
C ASP A 480 20.53 -9.99 25.23
N ASP A 481 20.65 -11.22 25.71
CA ASP A 481 20.44 -11.57 27.10
C ASP A 481 21.60 -10.96 27.89
N VAL A 482 21.51 -9.65 28.14
CA VAL A 482 22.36 -8.93 29.09
C VAL A 482 21.76 -9.18 30.48
N PHE A 483 21.82 -10.43 30.91
CA PHE A 483 21.84 -10.77 32.32
C PHE A 483 23.15 -11.51 32.61
N SER A 484 24.22 -10.73 32.59
CA SER A 484 25.30 -10.92 33.55
C SER A 484 24.77 -10.58 34.95
N ASP A 485 24.51 -11.60 35.76
CA ASP A 485 25.08 -11.80 37.09
C ASP A 485 24.72 -13.21 37.62
#